data_AF-A0AA43LMN8-F1
#
_entry.id   AF-A0AA43LMN8-F1
#
_cell.length_a   1.000
_cell.length_b   1.000
_cell.length_c   1.000
_cell.angle_alpha   90.00
_cell.angle_beta   90.00
_cell.angle_gamma   90.00
#
_symmetry.space_group_name_H-M   'P 1'
#
loop_
_entity.id
_entity.type
_entity.pdbx_description
1 polymer ?
#
loop_
_entity_poly.entity_id
_entity_poly.type
_entity_poly.pdbx_seq_one_letter_code
_entity_poly.pdbx_strand_id
1 'polypeptide(L)' 'MIKYLLFTVSPQNSFTDKIKELITKYPTIDTQAMGFPSDWENAPIWKQNTIFP' A
#
# COMPACT_ATOMS: atom_id res chain seq x y z
N MET A 1 -5.46 6.04 -6.27
CA MET A 1 -5.84 7.38 -5.73
C MET A 1 -5.84 7.45 -4.20
N ILE A 2 -6.50 6.55 -3.46
CA ILE A 2 -6.67 6.63 -2.00
C ILE A 2 -5.35 6.86 -1.24
N LYS A 3 -4.29 6.16 -1.64
CA LYS A 3 -2.97 6.29 -1.02
C LYS A 3 -2.34 7.68 -1.17
N TYR A 4 -2.53 8.34 -2.30
CA TYR A 4 -2.02 9.71 -2.50
C TYR A 4 -2.73 10.69 -1.56
N LEU A 5 -4.06 10.62 -1.48
CA LEU A 5 -4.84 11.43 -0.53
C LEU A 5 -4.39 11.18 0.90
N LEU A 6 -4.19 9.90 1.26
CA LEU A 6 -3.79 9.51 2.61
C LEU A 6 -2.40 10.03 2.96
N PHE A 7 -1.45 10.02 2.02
CA PHE A 7 -0.13 10.62 2.20
C PHE A 7 -0.20 12.14 2.33
N THR A 8 -1.10 12.81 1.60
CA THR A 8 -1.31 14.26 1.70
C THR A 8 -1.88 14.66 3.06
N VAL A 9 -2.83 13.90 3.61
CA VAL A 9 -3.46 14.22 4.91
C VAL A 9 -2.70 13.67 6.12
N SER A 10 -1.98 12.56 5.96
CA SER A 10 -1.22 11.90 7.02
C SER A 10 0.03 11.22 6.44
N PRO A 11 1.15 11.95 6.34
CA PRO A 11 2.38 11.45 5.74
C PRO A 11 2.98 10.22 6.45
N GLN A 12 2.69 10.07 7.75
CA GLN A 12 3.18 8.99 8.62
C GLN A 12 2.11 7.93 8.91
N ASN A 13 1.18 7.70 7.98
CA ASN A 13 0.14 6.70 8.16
C ASN A 13 0.70 5.27 8.12
N SER A 14 0.14 4.37 8.92
CA SER A 14 0.46 2.92 8.95
C SER A 14 -0.40 2.10 7.98
N PHE A 15 -1.00 2.72 6.96
CA PHE A 15 -1.93 2.06 6.04
C PHE A 15 -1.25 0.97 5.23
N THR A 16 -0.02 1.22 4.77
CA THR A 16 0.77 0.24 4.03
C THR A 16 0.98 -1.02 4.87
N ASP A 17 1.36 -0.86 6.14
CA ASP A 17 1.63 -1.96 7.06
C ASP A 17 0.36 -2.75 7.35
N LYS A 18 -0.75 -2.06 7.63
CA LYS A 18 -2.06 -2.68 7.87
C LYS A 18 -2.58 -3.46 6.66
N ILE A 19 -2.39 -2.94 5.45
CA ILE A 19 -2.77 -3.67 4.23
C ILE A 19 -1.92 -4.92 4.06
N LYS A 20 -0.59 -4.81 4.22
CA LYS A 20 0.31 -5.97 4.14
C LYS A 20 -0.02 -7.02 5.19
N GLU A 21 -0.32 -6.60 6.40
CA GLU A 21 -0.77 -7.48 7.49
C GLU A 21 -2.08 -8.20 7.12
N LEU A 22 -3.07 -7.48 6.59
CA LEU A 22 -4.34 -8.07 6.15
C LEU A 22 -4.16 -9.08 5.02
N ILE A 23 -3.35 -8.77 4.01
CA ILE A 23 -3.08 -9.69 2.89
C ILE A 23 -2.35 -10.94 3.40
N THR A 24 -1.37 -10.76 4.29
CA THR A 24 -0.64 -11.89 4.92
C THR A 24 -1.57 -12.76 5.77
N LYS A 25 -2.52 -12.13 6.49
CA LYS A 25 -3.50 -12.82 7.33
C LYS A 25 -4.54 -13.59 6.50
N TYR A 26 -4.83 -13.14 5.28
CA TYR A 26 -5.81 -13.74 4.39
C TYR A 26 -5.19 -14.04 3.02
N PRO A 27 -4.37 -15.10 2.89
CA PRO A 27 -3.66 -15.44 1.65
C PRO A 27 -4.60 -15.89 0.52
N THR A 28 -5.88 -16.12 0.81
CA THR A 28 -6.93 -16.41 -0.18
C THR A 28 -7.44 -15.16 -0.90
N ILE A 29 -7.07 -13.96 -0.44
CA ILE A 29 -7.45 -12.72 -1.09
C ILE A 29 -6.62 -12.53 -2.36
N ASP A 30 -7.31 -12.48 -3.49
CA ASP A 30 -6.71 -12.11 -4.76
C ASP A 30 -6.52 -10.59 -4.81
N THR A 31 -5.26 -10.16 -4.70
CA THR A 31 -4.88 -8.75 -4.79
C THR A 31 -5.18 -8.16 -6.17
N GLN A 32 -5.22 -8.98 -7.24
CA GLN A 32 -5.64 -8.50 -8.56
C GLN A 32 -7.13 -8.22 -8.63
N ALA A 33 -7.96 -9.05 -7.98
CA ALA A 33 -9.40 -8.80 -7.87
C ALA A 33 -9.72 -7.53 -7.07
N MET A 34 -8.84 -7.16 -6.12
CA MET A 34 -8.90 -5.87 -5.41
C MET A 34 -8.45 -4.67 -6.27
N GLY A 35 -7.93 -4.91 -7.48
CA GLY A 35 -7.42 -3.88 -8.37
C GLY A 35 -5.97 -3.47 -8.11
N PHE A 36 -5.21 -4.26 -7.33
CA PHE A 36 -3.77 -4.08 -7.24
C PHE A 36 -3.08 -4.72 -8.45
N PRO A 37 -2.16 -4.01 -9.13
CA PRO A 37 -1.32 -4.62 -10.16
C PRO A 37 -0.41 -5.70 -9.54
N SER A 38 0.00 -6.70 -10.30
CA SER A 38 0.79 -7.84 -9.80
C SER A 38 2.09 -7.45 -9.08
N ASP A 39 2.65 -6.28 -9.39
CA ASP A 39 3.90 -5.76 -8.80
C ASP A 39 3.68 -4.53 -7.90
N TRP A 40 2.48 -4.40 -7.32
CA TRP A 40 2.10 -3.21 -6.53
C TRP A 40 3.03 -2.96 -5.34
N GLU A 41 3.53 -4.00 -4.67
CA GLU A 41 4.46 -3.87 -3.54
C GLU A 41 5.79 -3.19 -3.91
N ASN A 42 6.18 -3.31 -5.18
CA ASN A 42 7.40 -2.73 -5.69
C ASN A 42 7.26 -1.26 -6.08
N ALA A 43 6.03 -0.75 -6.20
CA ALA A 43 5.82 0.62 -6.61
C ALA A 43 6.34 1.60 -5.53
N PRO A 44 6.93 2.73 -5.92
CA PRO A 44 7.56 3.68 -4.99
C PRO A 44 6.63 4.15 -3.88
N ILE A 45 5.35 4.32 -4.20
CA ILE A 45 4.34 4.74 -3.23
C ILE A 45 4.18 3.72 -2.09
N TRP A 46 4.34 2.42 -2.36
CA TRP A 46 4.14 1.32 -1.39
C TRP A 46 5.42 0.89 -0.66
N LYS A 47 6.58 1.40 -1.07
CA LYS A 47 7.85 1.23 -0.35
C LYS A 47 7.92 2.26 0.77
N GLN A 48 7.91 1.80 2.03
CA GLN A 48 8.14 2.68 3.16
C GLN A 48 9.58 3.21 3.09
N ASN A 49 9.68 4.53 3.10
CA ASN A 49 10.88 5.34 3.17
C ASN A 49 11.65 5.54 1.85
N THR A 50 11.44 6.67 1.19
CA THR A 50 12.42 7.77 1.14
C THR A 50 11.87 8.94 0.30
N ILE A 51 11.73 10.09 0.97
CA ILE A 51 12.02 11.44 0.46
C ILE A 51 11.45 11.74 -0.93
N PHE A 52 10.28 12.38 -0.96
CA PHE A 52 10.01 13.33 -2.03
C PHE A 52 11.00 14.50 -1.85
N PRO A 53 11.89 14.83 -2.82
CA PRO A 53 12.51 16.14 -2.86
C PRO A 53 11.45 17.25 -3.05
#